data_AF-A0A7J3V0U0-F1
#
_entry.id   AF-A0A7J3V0U0-F1
#
_cell.length_a   1.000
_cell.length_b   1.000
_cell.length_c   1.000
_cell.angle_alpha   90.00
_cell.angle_beta   90.00
_cell.angle_gamma   90.00
#
_symmetry.space_group_name_H-M   'P 1'
#
loop_
_entity.id
_entity.type
_entity.pdbx_description
1 polymer ?
#
loop_
_entity_poly.entity_id
_entity_poly.type
_entity_poly.pdbx_seq_one_letter_code
_entity_poly.pdbx_strand_id
1 'polypeptide(L)'
;MDEARRRAESDAKSRGYFLNPDESFLKDLLEGLVENERRYGYPSCPCRIATGNFGLDRDIICPCDYRDADVEEYGACYCALYVRRDVFEGKTPLRPVPERRPAKKQAAALSYASGAPAVGSGGVEKAEIRSVEKEKEKEEKKEGGEPGMKLWYCKQCGYVAFRDEPPYICPICKAKKEMFAEVKLELVG
;
A
#
# COMPACT_ATOMS: atom_id res chain seq x y z
N MET A 1 -16.73 -9.02 -2.52
CA MET A 1 -17.29 -7.66 -2.35
C MET A 1 -17.52 -7.31 -0.90
N ASP A 2 -18.36 -8.05 -0.17
CA ASP A 2 -18.69 -7.74 1.24
C ASP A 2 -17.47 -7.63 2.16
N GLU A 3 -16.47 -8.49 1.98
CA GLU A 3 -15.23 -8.42 2.75
C GLU A 3 -14.44 -7.14 2.44
N ALA A 4 -14.35 -6.73 1.18
CA ALA A 4 -13.68 -5.48 0.80
C ALA A 4 -14.39 -4.27 1.42
N ARG A 5 -15.72 -4.24 1.38
CA ARG A 5 -16.53 -3.19 2.04
C ARG A 5 -16.26 -3.17 3.55
N ARG A 6 -16.38 -4.31 4.24
CA ARG A 6 -16.13 -4.42 5.69
C ARG A 6 -14.73 -3.98 6.07
N ARG A 7 -13.70 -4.33 5.28
CA ARG A 7 -12.33 -3.87 5.49
C ARG A 7 -12.25 -2.34 5.37
N ALA A 8 -12.80 -1.76 4.30
CA ALA A 8 -12.79 -0.32 4.09
C ALA A 8 -13.55 0.43 5.18
N GLU A 9 -14.72 -0.06 5.60
CA GLU A 9 -15.51 0.52 6.70
C GLU A 9 -14.76 0.46 8.04
N SER A 10 -14.12 -0.69 8.34
CA SER A 10 -13.33 -0.87 9.55
C SER A 10 -12.15 0.11 9.61
N ASP A 11 -11.42 0.24 8.49
CA ASP A 11 -10.33 1.19 8.37
C ASP A 11 -10.81 2.64 8.49
N ALA A 12 -11.86 3.02 7.76
CA ALA A 12 -12.46 4.35 7.81
C ALA A 12 -12.84 4.72 9.25
N LYS A 13 -13.58 3.83 9.93
CA LYS A 13 -14.00 4.00 11.32
C LYS A 13 -12.82 4.19 12.27
N SER A 14 -11.73 3.44 12.08
CA SER A 14 -10.53 3.54 12.93
C SER A 14 -9.83 4.90 12.86
N ARG A 15 -10.09 5.69 11.82
CA ARG A 15 -9.48 7.01 11.57
C ARG A 15 -10.47 8.16 11.55
N GLY A 16 -11.76 7.89 11.80
CA GLY A 16 -12.81 8.90 11.77
C GLY A 16 -13.22 9.36 10.36
N TYR A 17 -12.92 8.55 9.34
CA TYR A 17 -13.38 8.78 7.96
C TYR A 17 -14.68 8.03 7.68
N PHE A 18 -15.23 8.32 6.51
CA PHE A 18 -16.42 7.69 5.96
C PHE A 18 -16.10 7.16 4.56
N LEU A 19 -16.91 6.22 4.06
CA LEU A 19 -16.84 5.85 2.65
C LEU A 19 -17.64 6.82 1.80
N ASN A 20 -17.33 6.86 0.50
CA ASN A 20 -18.06 7.71 -0.45
C ASN A 20 -19.58 7.48 -0.33
N PRO A 21 -20.40 8.54 -0.19
CA PRO A 21 -21.85 8.39 -0.03
C PRO A 21 -22.58 8.02 -1.33
N ASP A 22 -21.95 8.13 -2.50
CA ASP A 22 -22.50 7.62 -3.76
C ASP A 22 -22.32 6.09 -3.81
N GLU A 23 -23.41 5.36 -3.56
CA GLU A 23 -23.40 3.89 -3.50
C GLU A 23 -23.01 3.22 -4.82
N SER A 24 -23.33 3.82 -5.97
CA SER A 24 -22.94 3.27 -7.26
C SER A 24 -21.43 3.39 -7.46
N PHE A 25 -20.90 4.59 -7.22
CA PHE A 25 -19.47 4.85 -7.34
C PHE A 25 -18.66 4.06 -6.30
N LEU A 26 -19.16 3.96 -5.06
CA LEU A 26 -18.56 3.15 -4.01
C LEU A 26 -18.47 1.68 -4.42
N LYS A 27 -19.53 1.14 -5.04
CA LYS A 27 -19.53 -0.23 -5.54
C LYS A 27 -18.43 -0.45 -6.59
N ASP A 28 -18.29 0.45 -7.56
CA ASP A 28 -17.26 0.34 -8.60
C ASP A 28 -15.84 0.31 -8.02
N LEU A 29 -15.56 1.18 -7.03
CA LEU A 29 -14.27 1.21 -6.33
C LEU A 29 -13.99 -0.09 -5.58
N LEU A 30 -15.00 -0.64 -4.90
CA LEU A 30 -14.88 -1.89 -4.17
C LEU A 30 -14.69 -3.09 -5.10
N GLU A 31 -15.35 -3.11 -6.27
CA GLU A 31 -15.16 -4.12 -7.30
C GLU A 31 -13.73 -4.08 -7.86
N GLY A 32 -13.21 -2.88 -8.13
CA GLY A 32 -11.83 -2.69 -8.54
C GLY A 32 -10.82 -3.21 -7.49
N LEU A 33 -11.07 -2.98 -6.20
CA LEU A 33 -10.22 -3.52 -5.12
C LEU A 33 -10.23 -5.05 -5.08
N VAL A 34 -11.42 -5.66 -5.19
CA VAL A 34 -11.56 -7.13 -5.19
C VAL A 34 -10.84 -7.73 -6.39
N GLU A 35 -11.02 -7.13 -7.56
CA GLU A 35 -10.40 -7.61 -8.79
C GLU A 35 -8.88 -7.44 -8.76
N ASN A 36 -8.36 -6.33 -8.25
CA ASN A 36 -6.92 -6.13 -8.06
C ASN A 36 -6.33 -7.13 -7.07
N GLU A 37 -7.03 -7.43 -5.97
CA GLU A 37 -6.59 -8.46 -5.02
C GLU A 37 -6.57 -9.85 -5.66
N ARG A 38 -7.57 -10.17 -6.49
CA ARG A 38 -7.60 -11.43 -7.25
C ARG A 38 -6.44 -11.52 -8.25
N ARG A 39 -6.10 -10.42 -8.93
CA ARG A 39 -5.05 -10.35 -9.96
C ARG A 39 -3.63 -10.38 -9.38
N TYR A 40 -3.38 -9.57 -8.37
CA TYR A 40 -2.03 -9.27 -7.88
C TYR A 40 -1.74 -9.90 -6.52
N GLY A 41 -2.74 -10.47 -5.85
CA GLY A 41 -2.60 -11.02 -4.50
C GLY A 41 -2.63 -9.97 -3.39
N TYR A 42 -2.92 -8.70 -3.71
CA TYR A 42 -3.11 -7.59 -2.77
C TYR A 42 -4.09 -6.54 -3.31
N PRO A 43 -4.86 -5.85 -2.45
CA PRO A 43 -5.88 -4.90 -2.87
C PRO A 43 -5.27 -3.58 -3.35
N SER A 44 -4.62 -3.59 -4.52
CA SER A 44 -4.02 -2.39 -5.13
C SER A 44 -5.10 -1.33 -5.42
N CYS A 45 -4.74 -0.05 -5.29
CA CYS A 45 -5.65 1.08 -5.51
C CYS A 45 -6.35 0.98 -6.87
N PRO A 46 -7.69 1.03 -6.93
CA PRO A 46 -8.45 0.77 -8.16
C PRO A 46 -8.29 1.87 -9.22
N CYS A 47 -7.76 3.04 -8.85
CA CYS A 47 -7.59 4.19 -9.74
C CYS A 47 -6.13 4.49 -10.11
N ARG A 48 -5.18 3.65 -9.68
CA ARG A 48 -3.75 3.79 -10.01
C ARG A 48 -3.28 2.58 -10.81
N ILE A 49 -2.28 2.79 -11.65
CA ILE A 49 -1.65 1.71 -12.41
C ILE A 49 -0.89 0.81 -11.42
N ALA A 50 -1.40 -0.40 -11.25
CA ALA A 50 -0.75 -1.49 -10.53
C ALA A 50 0.13 -2.30 -11.49
N THR A 51 1.29 -2.71 -11.00
CA THR A 51 2.27 -3.48 -11.75
C THR A 51 2.19 -4.98 -11.48
N GLY A 52 1.57 -5.38 -10.36
CA GLY A 52 1.68 -6.75 -9.84
C GLY A 52 3.03 -7.02 -9.16
N ASN A 53 3.96 -6.07 -9.20
CA ASN A 53 5.20 -6.12 -8.44
C ASN A 53 4.99 -5.43 -7.10
N PHE A 54 4.96 -6.22 -6.02
CA PHE A 54 4.72 -5.71 -4.67
C PHE A 54 5.68 -4.56 -4.28
N GLY A 55 6.95 -4.62 -4.70
CA GLY A 55 7.94 -3.60 -4.39
C GLY A 55 7.60 -2.24 -5.01
N LEU A 56 7.05 -2.24 -6.23
CA LEU A 56 6.62 -1.03 -6.93
C LEU A 56 5.23 -0.55 -6.51
N ASP A 57 4.37 -1.46 -6.07
CA ASP A 57 2.97 -1.16 -5.76
C ASP A 57 2.69 -0.92 -4.26
N ARG A 58 3.67 -1.19 -3.37
CA ARG A 58 3.46 -1.12 -1.91
C ARG A 58 2.80 0.18 -1.46
N ASP A 59 3.21 1.31 -2.04
CA ASP A 59 2.70 2.64 -1.69
C ASP A 59 1.26 2.90 -2.15
N ILE A 60 0.72 2.04 -3.02
CA ILE A 60 -0.64 2.14 -3.57
C ILE A 60 -1.53 0.97 -3.17
N ILE A 61 -1.09 0.06 -2.29
CA ILE A 61 -1.97 -0.95 -1.68
C ILE A 61 -3.02 -0.23 -0.84
N CYS A 62 -4.30 -0.56 -1.01
CA CYS A 62 -5.39 0.09 -0.28
C CYS A 62 -5.47 -0.41 1.17
N PRO A 63 -5.52 0.48 2.18
CA PRO A 63 -5.41 1.94 2.08
C PRO A 63 -3.98 2.41 1.82
N CYS A 64 -3.79 3.29 0.82
CA CYS A 64 -2.47 3.72 0.36
C CYS A 64 -1.81 4.76 1.28
N ASP A 65 -0.49 4.91 1.16
CA ASP A 65 0.32 5.85 1.96
C ASP A 65 -0.17 7.31 1.87
N TYR A 66 -0.87 7.65 0.79
CA TYR A 66 -1.35 9.01 0.50
C TYR A 66 -2.72 9.33 1.13
N ARG A 67 -3.49 8.32 1.56
CA ARG A 67 -4.91 8.48 1.92
C ARG A 67 -5.10 9.54 3.00
N ASP A 68 -4.33 9.48 4.07
CA ASP A 68 -4.54 10.35 5.25
C ASP A 68 -4.27 11.82 4.90
N ALA A 69 -3.14 12.11 4.27
CA ALA A 69 -2.79 13.46 3.83
C ALA A 69 -3.80 14.01 2.80
N ASP A 70 -4.34 13.16 1.94
CA ASP A 70 -5.36 13.56 0.96
C ASP A 70 -6.71 13.86 1.61
N VAL A 71 -7.19 12.99 2.52
CA VAL A 71 -8.46 13.21 3.22
C VAL A 71 -8.38 14.43 4.13
N GLU A 72 -7.26 14.65 4.79
CA GLU A 72 -7.04 15.82 5.66
C GLU A 72 -7.05 17.12 4.85
N GLU A 73 -6.26 17.19 3.77
CA GLU A 73 -6.11 18.42 2.99
C GLU A 73 -7.31 18.69 2.06
N TYR A 74 -7.80 17.66 1.35
CA TYR A 74 -8.78 17.81 0.27
C TYR A 74 -10.17 17.27 0.61
N GLY A 75 -10.34 16.63 1.76
CA GLY A 75 -11.61 16.05 2.19
C GLY A 75 -11.91 14.66 1.62
N ALA A 76 -11.04 14.12 0.76
CA ALA A 76 -11.15 12.77 0.22
C ALA A 76 -9.78 12.22 -0.19
N CYS A 77 -9.63 10.90 -0.22
CA CYS A 77 -8.44 10.29 -0.83
C CYS A 77 -8.50 10.40 -2.36
N TYR A 78 -7.39 10.16 -3.06
CA TYR A 78 -7.31 10.27 -4.53
C TYR A 78 -8.44 9.57 -5.31
N CYS A 79 -8.80 8.33 -4.96
CA CYS A 79 -9.93 7.61 -5.60
C CYS A 79 -11.32 8.03 -5.10
N ALA A 80 -11.39 8.94 -4.13
CA ALA A 80 -12.56 9.32 -3.36
C ALA A 80 -13.28 8.16 -2.63
N LEU A 81 -12.62 7.03 -2.37
CA LEU A 81 -13.17 5.95 -1.55
C LEU A 81 -13.41 6.39 -0.11
N TYR A 82 -12.41 7.02 0.51
CA TYR A 82 -12.48 7.57 1.86
C TYR A 82 -12.71 9.07 1.79
N VAL A 83 -13.67 9.56 2.58
CA VAL A 83 -14.05 10.97 2.64
C VAL A 83 -14.13 11.44 4.09
N ARG A 84 -13.89 12.74 4.28
CA ARG A 84 -14.07 13.43 5.56
C ARG A 84 -15.56 13.61 5.85
N ARG A 85 -15.90 13.75 7.13
CA ARG A 85 -17.30 13.86 7.59
C ARG A 85 -18.12 14.94 6.87
N ASP A 86 -17.55 16.12 6.68
CA ASP A 86 -18.23 17.24 6.03
C ASP A 86 -18.58 16.96 4.56
N VAL A 87 -17.73 16.20 3.85
CA VAL A 87 -18.00 15.73 2.49
C VAL A 87 -19.08 14.65 2.50
N PHE A 88 -18.99 13.67 3.41
CA PHE A 88 -20.01 12.63 3.59
C PHE A 88 -21.40 13.20 3.90
N GLU A 89 -21.47 14.22 4.75
CA GLU A 89 -22.70 14.91 5.13
C GLU A 89 -23.19 15.92 4.08
N GLY A 90 -22.48 16.08 2.96
CA GLY A 90 -22.84 17.02 1.88
C GLY A 90 -22.66 18.50 2.22
N LYS A 91 -21.95 18.82 3.32
CA LYS A 91 -21.67 20.21 3.75
C LYS A 91 -20.57 20.87 2.91
N THR A 92 -19.65 20.06 2.41
CA THR A 92 -18.54 20.50 1.56
C THR A 92 -18.56 19.67 0.27
N PRO A 93 -18.48 20.27 -0.92
CA PRO A 93 -18.44 19.50 -2.16
C PRO A 93 -17.13 18.72 -2.27
N LEU A 94 -17.21 17.51 -2.86
CA LEU A 94 -16.04 16.75 -3.25
C LEU A 94 -15.24 17.54 -4.30
N ARG A 95 -13.92 17.65 -4.10
CA ARG A 95 -13.01 18.36 -5.00
C ARG A 95 -12.01 17.39 -5.63
N PRO A 96 -11.45 17.73 -6.81
CA PRO A 96 -10.35 16.95 -7.38
C PRO A 96 -9.17 16.91 -6.41
N VAL A 97 -8.66 15.70 -6.17
CA VAL A 97 -7.47 15.46 -5.34
C VAL A 97 -6.27 15.34 -6.27
N PRO A 98 -5.19 16.13 -6.09
CA PRO A 98 -3.99 15.99 -6.90
C PRO A 98 -3.29 14.64 -6.63
N GLU A 99 -2.62 14.08 -7.64
CA GLU A 99 -1.86 12.85 -7.46
C GLU A 99 -0.59 13.10 -6.65
N ARG A 100 -0.60 12.70 -5.36
CA ARG A 100 0.56 12.78 -4.46
C ARG A 100 1.64 11.75 -4.73
N ARG A 101 1.35 10.67 -5.46
CA ARG A 101 2.35 9.66 -5.78
C ARG A 101 3.50 10.31 -6.54
N PRO A 102 4.77 10.21 -6.10
CA PRO A 102 5.88 10.86 -6.78
C PRO A 102 5.96 10.48 -8.26
N ALA A 103 6.20 11.45 -9.14
CA ALA A 103 6.22 11.24 -10.59
C ALA A 103 7.18 10.12 -11.03
N LYS A 104 8.33 9.97 -10.34
CA LYS A 104 9.28 8.87 -10.58
C LYS A 104 8.65 7.49 -10.34
N LYS A 105 7.83 7.33 -9.30
CA LYS A 105 7.11 6.06 -9.03
C LYS A 105 6.01 5.80 -10.07
N GLN A 106 5.30 6.85 -10.48
CA GLN A 106 4.31 6.75 -11.55
C GLN A 106 4.96 6.30 -12.87
N ALA A 107 6.07 6.93 -13.26
CA ALA A 107 6.82 6.59 -14.46
C ALA A 107 7.38 5.15 -14.41
N ALA A 108 7.93 4.73 -13.27
CA ALA A 108 8.41 3.36 -13.08
C ALA A 108 7.28 2.33 -13.23
N ALA A 109 6.11 2.58 -12.65
CA ALA A 109 4.95 1.70 -12.78
C ALA A 109 4.47 1.60 -14.22
N LEU A 110 4.41 2.72 -14.93
CA LEU A 110 4.02 2.75 -16.35
C LEU A 110 5.03 1.98 -17.23
N SER A 111 6.32 2.18 -17.01
CA SER A 111 7.38 1.44 -17.74
C SER A 111 7.27 -0.05 -17.50
N TYR A 112 7.07 -0.47 -16.25
CA TYR A 112 6.94 -1.89 -15.91
C TYR A 112 5.67 -2.50 -16.54
N ALA A 113 4.52 -1.84 -16.40
CA ALA A 113 3.25 -2.33 -16.93
C ALA A 113 3.23 -2.40 -18.47
N SER A 114 4.02 -1.58 -19.15
CA SER A 114 4.13 -1.57 -20.62
C SER A 114 5.22 -2.50 -21.17
N GLY A 115 6.01 -3.17 -20.31
CA GLY A 115 7.16 -3.98 -20.72
C GLY A 115 8.30 -3.17 -21.35
N ALA A 116 8.29 -1.85 -21.18
CA ALA A 116 9.33 -0.95 -21.69
C ALA A 116 10.53 -0.91 -20.72
N PRO A 117 11.77 -0.82 -21.23
CA PRO A 117 12.95 -0.75 -20.39
C PRO A 117 12.86 0.46 -19.44
N ALA A 118 13.04 0.20 -18.15
CA ALA A 118 12.99 1.23 -17.11
C ALA A 118 14.02 2.34 -17.39
N VAL A 119 13.54 3.52 -17.75
CA VAL A 119 14.39 4.71 -17.86
C VAL A 119 14.79 5.13 -16.45
N GLY A 120 16.02 4.79 -16.07
CA GLY A 120 16.73 5.35 -14.93
C GLY A 120 16.09 5.06 -13.58
N SER A 121 16.41 3.90 -13.01
CA SER A 121 16.41 3.70 -11.56
C SER A 121 17.43 4.67 -10.93
N GLY A 122 17.00 5.91 -10.72
CA GLY A 122 17.63 6.78 -9.75
C GLY A 122 17.60 6.04 -8.43
N GLY A 123 18.77 5.52 -8.04
CA GLY A 123 18.94 4.69 -6.85
C GLY A 123 18.24 5.31 -5.66
N VAL A 124 17.68 4.43 -4.82
CA VAL A 124 17.33 4.79 -3.46
C VAL A 124 18.59 5.42 -2.86
N GLU A 125 18.56 6.74 -2.63
CA GLU A 125 19.64 7.44 -1.93
C GLU A 125 19.84 6.69 -0.61
N LYS A 126 21.03 6.09 -0.46
CA LYS A 126 21.50 5.57 0.81
C LYS A 126 21.39 6.71 1.81
N ALA A 127 20.52 6.56 2.79
CA ALA A 127 20.60 7.35 4.00
C ALA A 127 21.97 7.11 4.63
N GLU A 128 22.86 8.10 4.52
CA GLU A 128 24.18 8.11 5.14
C GLU A 128 24.01 8.17 6.66
N ILE A 129 24.20 7.03 7.33
CA ILE A 129 24.53 7.03 8.76
C ILE A 129 26.03 7.26 8.85
N ARG A 130 26.39 8.42 9.39
CA ARG A 130 27.75 8.88 9.59
C ARG A 130 28.51 7.92 10.50
N SER A 131 29.63 7.44 9.99
CA SER A 131 30.58 6.49 10.56
C SER A 131 31.19 6.93 11.90
N VAL A 132 31.27 6.01 12.85
CA VAL A 132 32.35 5.95 13.84
C VAL A 132 33.04 4.58 13.71
N GLU A 133 34.36 4.63 13.61
CA GLU A 133 35.35 3.60 13.23
C GLU A 133 35.29 2.38 14.18
N LYS A 134 35.11 1.13 13.73
CA LYS A 134 36.02 0.19 13.02
C LYS A 134 37.10 -0.48 13.90
N GLU A 135 36.78 -1.67 14.40
CA GLU A 135 37.72 -2.80 14.53
C GLU A 135 36.99 -4.04 13.97
N LYS A 136 37.16 -4.38 12.69
CA LYS A 136 38.07 -5.43 12.17
C LYS A 136 38.01 -6.74 12.96
N GLU A 137 37.09 -7.61 12.59
CA GLU A 137 37.37 -9.03 12.45
C GLU A 137 36.77 -9.55 11.13
N LYS A 138 37.55 -10.40 10.47
CA LYS A 138 37.20 -11.09 9.24
C LYS A 138 36.06 -12.05 9.55
N GLU A 139 34.92 -11.92 8.88
CA GLU A 139 33.99 -13.03 8.79
C GLU A 139 33.29 -13.06 7.43
N GLU A 140 33.01 -14.29 7.03
CA GLU A 140 32.73 -14.78 5.71
C GLU A 140 31.45 -14.19 5.10
N LYS A 141 31.43 -14.17 3.77
CA LYS A 141 30.28 -13.82 2.94
C LYS A 141 29.17 -14.86 3.16
N LYS A 142 28.35 -14.71 4.21
CA LYS A 142 27.13 -15.52 4.38
C LYS A 142 26.07 -15.06 3.38
N GLU A 143 25.81 -15.93 2.41
CA GLU A 143 24.61 -15.88 1.59
C GLU A 143 23.36 -16.05 2.46
N GLY A 144 22.38 -15.17 2.27
CA GLY A 144 20.96 -15.47 2.50
C GLY A 144 20.49 -15.47 3.96
N GLY A 145 19.34 -14.85 4.23
CA GLY A 145 18.73 -14.83 5.55
C GLY A 145 18.42 -16.22 6.12
N GLU A 146 18.21 -16.27 7.44
CA GLU A 146 17.90 -17.51 8.15
C GLU A 146 16.75 -18.29 7.48
N PRO A 147 16.82 -19.64 7.41
CA PRO A 147 15.79 -20.46 6.79
C PRO A 147 14.42 -20.17 7.42
N GLY A 148 13.49 -19.67 6.61
CA GLY A 148 12.10 -19.44 7.01
C GLY A 148 11.67 -17.97 7.12
N MET A 149 12.56 -16.99 7.01
CA MET A 149 12.16 -15.57 7.02
C MET A 149 11.32 -15.21 5.79
N LYS A 150 10.12 -14.67 6.02
CA LYS A 150 9.14 -14.29 5.01
C LYS A 150 8.71 -12.84 5.19
N LEU A 151 8.18 -12.25 4.12
CA LEU A 151 7.56 -10.93 4.19
C LEU A 151 6.05 -11.09 4.32
N TRP A 152 5.47 -10.55 5.40
CA TRP A 152 4.05 -10.60 5.70
C TRP A 152 3.46 -9.21 5.61
N TYR A 153 2.32 -9.05 4.95
CA TYR A 153 1.60 -7.77 4.91
C TYR A 153 0.17 -7.92 5.45
N CYS A 154 -0.30 -6.92 6.18
CA CYS A 154 -1.65 -6.88 6.72
C CYS A 154 -2.62 -6.34 5.65
N LYS A 155 -3.56 -7.17 5.20
CA LYS A 155 -4.60 -6.81 4.22
C LYS A 155 -5.57 -5.72 4.69
N GLN A 156 -5.54 -5.34 5.97
CA GLN A 156 -6.40 -4.32 6.55
C GLN A 156 -5.78 -2.92 6.52
N CYS A 157 -4.45 -2.81 6.65
CA CYS A 157 -3.79 -1.50 6.82
C CYS A 157 -2.44 -1.36 6.10
N GLY A 158 -1.98 -2.38 5.37
CA GLY A 158 -0.72 -2.34 4.63
C GLY A 158 0.54 -2.56 5.47
N TYR A 159 0.46 -2.70 6.81
CA TYR A 159 1.62 -2.97 7.66
C TYR A 159 2.40 -4.19 7.19
N VAL A 160 3.72 -4.04 7.02
CA VAL A 160 4.63 -5.10 6.55
C VAL A 160 5.59 -5.53 7.66
N ALA A 161 5.82 -6.83 7.80
CA ALA A 161 6.77 -7.42 8.73
C ALA A 161 7.64 -8.49 8.05
N PHE A 162 8.95 -8.50 8.32
CA PHE A 162 9.87 -9.54 7.85
C PHE A 162 10.16 -10.51 9.00
N ARG A 163 9.54 -11.69 8.98
CA ARG A 163 9.54 -12.71 10.06
C ARG A 163 9.22 -14.10 9.51
N ASP A 164 9.49 -15.13 10.28
CA ASP A 164 9.06 -16.51 9.99
C ASP A 164 7.53 -16.64 9.92
N GLU A 165 6.84 -16.12 10.93
CA GLU A 165 5.38 -16.11 11.02
C GLU A 165 4.80 -14.69 11.12
N PRO A 166 3.56 -14.46 10.67
CA PRO A 166 2.93 -13.16 10.81
C PRO A 166 2.57 -12.89 12.28
N PRO A 167 2.56 -11.61 12.71
CA PRO A 167 2.12 -11.24 14.04
C PRO A 167 0.72 -11.78 14.38
N TYR A 168 0.51 -12.25 15.61
CA TYR A 168 -0.82 -12.66 16.08
C TYR A 168 -1.86 -11.54 15.98
N ILE A 169 -1.43 -10.30 16.23
CA ILE A 169 -2.23 -9.08 16.12
C ILE A 169 -1.39 -8.03 15.40
N CYS A 170 -1.97 -7.34 14.42
CA CYS A 170 -1.34 -6.23 13.73
C CYS A 170 -1.10 -5.07 14.70
N PRO A 171 0.15 -4.55 14.81
CA PRO A 171 0.45 -3.48 15.75
C PRO A 171 -0.24 -2.16 15.38
N ILE A 172 -0.56 -1.98 14.09
CA ILE A 172 -1.16 -0.76 13.53
C ILE A 172 -2.68 -0.76 13.68
N CYS A 173 -3.37 -1.76 13.13
CA CYS A 173 -4.84 -1.78 13.07
C CYS A 173 -5.52 -2.80 13.99
N LYS A 174 -4.75 -3.57 14.76
CA LYS A 174 -5.25 -4.62 15.67
C LYS A 174 -5.99 -5.79 15.00
N ALA A 175 -5.93 -5.90 13.67
CA ALA A 175 -6.40 -7.07 12.95
C ALA A 175 -5.66 -8.35 13.39
N LYS A 176 -6.36 -9.49 13.38
CA LYS A 176 -5.80 -10.79 13.77
C LYS A 176 -4.87 -11.37 12.69
N LYS A 177 -4.12 -12.42 13.04
CA LYS A 177 -3.14 -13.12 12.18
C LYS A 177 -3.68 -13.50 10.80
N GLU A 178 -4.96 -13.85 10.69
CA GLU A 178 -5.61 -14.28 9.44
C GLU A 178 -5.73 -13.15 8.41
N MET A 179 -5.56 -11.90 8.85
CA MET A 179 -5.53 -10.73 7.98
C MET A 179 -4.15 -10.49 7.36
N PHE A 180 -3.13 -11.26 7.75
CA PHE A 180 -1.82 -11.21 7.10
C PHE A 180 -1.76 -12.16 5.90
N ALA A 181 -1.12 -11.68 4.83
CA ALA A 181 -0.79 -12.48 3.66
C ALA A 181 0.72 -12.46 3.43
N GLU A 182 1.26 -13.59 2.98
CA GLU A 182 2.67 -13.72 2.61
C GLU A 182 2.90 -13.04 1.26
N VAL A 183 3.89 -12.16 1.20
CA VAL A 183 4.37 -11.57 -0.05
C VAL A 183 5.36 -12.53 -0.66
N LYS A 184 5.00 -13.10 -1.81
CA LYS A 184 5.93 -13.85 -2.65
C LYS A 184 6.73 -12.86 -3.47
N LEU A 185 7.94 -12.55 -3.03
CA LEU A 185 8.87 -11.77 -3.83
C LEU A 185 9.49 -12.72 -4.87
N GLU A 186 9.07 -12.60 -6.12
CA GLU A 186 9.83 -13.18 -7.23
C GLU A 186 11.07 -12.30 -7.42
N LEU A 187 12.23 -12.83 -7.04
CA LEU A 187 13.51 -12.21 -7.35
C LEU A 187 13.67 -12.30 -8.87
N VAL A 188 13.44 -11.19 -9.56
CA VAL A 188 13.79 -11.05 -10.98
C VAL A 188 15.32 -11.04 -11.04
N GLY A 189 15.89 -12.17 -11.46
CA GLY A 189 17.32 -12.34 -11.74
C GLY A 189 17.72 -11.76 -13.08
#